data_AF-A0A4P9Z0M6-F1
#
_entry.id   AF-A0A4P9Z0M6-F1
#
_cell.length_a   1.000
_cell.length_b   1.000
_cell.length_c   1.000
_cell.angle_alpha   90.00
_cell.angle_beta   90.00
_cell.angle_gamma   90.00
#
_symmetry.space_group_name_H-M   'P 1'
#
loop_
_entity.id
_entity.type
_entity.pdbx_description
1 polymer ?
#
loop_
_entity_poly.entity_id
_entity_poly.type
_entity_poly.pdbx_seq_one_letter_code
_entity_poly.pdbx_strand_id
1 'polypeptide(L)'
;MFIRAMCASRSLLGLDKRELMKWACNAIASRALETFFTADAVSVKTKRKLAQQWTGSFHQLALDRYGGHILDRYWAVADLAHKEMIAEELLAHEQTLYASMHGKFILRNCRIDQFKRKRDQWRQQQQGQSRKQALFADIIQSTGKVRNGSQMEVDAYSQRIILQENKPAPASFTMTVADGARAAASSSADKRKQPSGDDEQPSRGSKVLPPSAEEGAKRKKRKKHEQKADEDLSMVLSAIKATTTTTSSKKAKKHKKSKA
;
A
#
# COMPACT_ATOMS: atom_id res chain seq x y z
N MET A 1 -22.07 25.23 13.30
CA MET A 1 -21.38 24.48 12.21
C MET A 1 -22.24 23.36 11.60
N PHE A 2 -23.08 22.66 12.38
CA PHE A 2 -23.92 21.55 11.89
C PHE A 2 -24.89 21.87 10.74
N ILE A 3 -25.55 23.02 10.75
CA ILE A 3 -26.52 23.40 9.68
C ILE A 3 -25.84 23.51 8.31
N ARG A 4 -24.65 24.12 8.27
CA ARG A 4 -23.86 24.27 7.02
C ARG A 4 -23.44 22.91 6.45
N ALA A 5 -23.00 21.99 7.32
CA ALA A 5 -22.64 20.63 6.90
C ALA A 5 -23.85 19.83 6.36
N MET A 6 -25.03 19.99 6.98
CA MET A 6 -26.25 19.36 6.50
C MET A 6 -26.69 19.88 5.12
N CYS A 7 -26.70 21.20 4.91
CA CYS A 7 -27.06 21.78 3.61
C CYS A 7 -26.09 21.34 2.50
N ALA A 8 -24.79 21.37 2.78
CA ALA A 8 -23.77 20.89 1.83
C ALA A 8 -23.97 19.41 1.48
N SER A 9 -24.28 18.58 2.48
CA SER A 9 -24.52 17.15 2.25
C SER A 9 -25.73 16.87 1.35
N ARG A 10 -26.83 17.63 1.53
CA ARG A 10 -28.03 17.49 0.70
C ARG A 10 -27.78 17.94 -0.72
N SER A 11 -27.03 19.03 -0.91
CA SER A 11 -26.65 19.53 -2.24
C SER A 11 -25.75 18.54 -2.98
N LEU A 12 -24.71 17.99 -2.33
CA LEU A 12 -23.82 16.99 -2.93
C LEU A 12 -24.54 15.70 -3.33
N LEU A 13 -25.49 15.24 -2.51
CA LEU A 13 -26.29 14.04 -2.81
C LEU A 13 -27.28 14.24 -3.95
N GLY A 14 -27.60 15.49 -4.31
CA GLY A 14 -28.49 15.82 -5.42
C GLY A 14 -27.80 15.91 -6.78
N LEU A 15 -26.46 15.83 -6.82
CA LEU A 15 -25.70 15.89 -8.07
C LEU A 15 -25.87 14.62 -8.90
N ASP A 16 -25.87 14.76 -10.22
CA ASP A 16 -25.82 13.62 -11.14
C ASP A 16 -24.45 12.91 -11.06
N LYS A 17 -24.41 11.61 -11.36
CA LYS A 17 -23.18 10.81 -11.36
C LYS A 17 -22.09 11.44 -12.23
N ARG A 18 -22.45 11.99 -13.39
CA ARG A 18 -21.49 12.63 -14.31
C ARG A 18 -20.90 13.91 -13.75
N GLU A 19 -21.72 14.74 -13.11
CA GLU A 19 -21.25 15.96 -12.46
C GLU A 19 -20.36 15.63 -11.27
N LEU A 20 -20.73 14.62 -10.49
CA LEU A 20 -19.95 14.16 -9.36
C LEU A 20 -18.57 13.64 -9.79
N MET A 21 -18.48 12.93 -10.92
CA MET A 21 -17.18 12.54 -11.51
C MET A 21 -16.35 13.76 -11.95
N LYS A 22 -16.97 14.77 -12.57
CA LYS A 22 -16.27 16.02 -12.94
C LYS A 22 -15.72 16.74 -11.70
N TRP A 23 -16.47 16.76 -10.61
CA TRP A 23 -16.02 17.34 -9.34
C TRP A 23 -14.86 16.55 -8.74
N ALA A 24 -14.92 15.22 -8.81
CA ALA A 24 -13.88 14.36 -8.27
C ALA A 24 -12.53 14.52 -8.98
N CYS A 25 -12.53 14.79 -10.29
CA CYS A 25 -11.32 15.00 -11.08
C CYS A 25 -10.86 16.47 -11.13
N ASN A 26 -11.52 17.40 -10.43
CA ASN A 26 -11.16 18.81 -10.41
C ASN A 26 -10.26 19.13 -9.21
N ALA A 27 -9.20 19.93 -9.42
CA ALA A 27 -8.23 20.28 -8.38
C ALA A 27 -8.84 20.97 -7.14
N ILE A 28 -9.89 21.78 -7.32
CA ILE A 28 -10.52 22.55 -6.23
C ILE A 28 -11.68 21.75 -5.62
N ALA A 29 -12.59 21.24 -6.46
CA ALA A 29 -13.77 20.54 -5.98
C ALA A 29 -13.44 19.20 -5.30
N SER A 30 -12.36 18.52 -5.73
CA SER A 30 -11.88 17.30 -5.08
C SER A 30 -11.56 17.52 -3.59
N ARG A 31 -11.01 18.68 -3.22
CA ARG A 31 -10.70 19.01 -1.82
C ARG A 31 -11.95 19.24 -0.98
N ALA A 32 -13.02 19.76 -1.58
CA ALA A 32 -14.32 19.83 -0.91
C ALA A 32 -14.89 18.42 -0.65
N LEU A 33 -14.70 17.47 -1.58
CA LEU A 33 -15.11 16.08 -1.38
C LEU A 33 -14.24 15.36 -0.33
N GLU A 34 -12.93 15.58 -0.32
CA GLU A 34 -12.03 15.02 0.70
C GLU A 34 -12.38 15.51 2.11
N THR A 35 -12.64 16.81 2.26
CA THR A 35 -13.07 17.40 3.54
C THR A 35 -14.43 16.85 3.95
N PHE A 36 -15.34 16.61 3.01
CA PHE A 36 -16.63 15.97 3.28
C PHE A 36 -16.48 14.53 3.84
N PHE A 37 -15.57 13.71 3.30
CA PHE A 37 -15.36 12.35 3.81
C PHE A 37 -14.63 12.32 5.16
N THR A 38 -13.75 13.28 5.42
CA THR A 38 -12.98 13.35 6.67
C THR A 38 -13.73 14.07 7.80
N ALA A 39 -14.71 14.92 7.49
CA ALA A 39 -15.50 15.65 8.48
C ALA A 39 -16.31 14.71 9.39
N ASP A 40 -16.17 14.88 10.71
CA ASP A 40 -16.94 14.14 11.71
C ASP A 40 -18.41 14.60 11.81
N ALA A 41 -18.70 15.82 11.34
CA ALA A 41 -20.05 16.37 11.31
C ALA A 41 -20.99 15.62 10.33
N VAL A 42 -20.46 14.81 9.41
CA VAL A 42 -21.23 14.10 8.40
C VAL A 42 -21.37 12.63 8.79
N SER A 43 -22.61 12.14 8.83
CA SER A 43 -22.88 10.74 9.15
C SER A 43 -22.26 9.77 8.13
N VAL A 44 -21.81 8.61 8.60
CA VAL A 44 -21.28 7.52 7.74
C VAL A 44 -22.31 7.09 6.69
N LYS A 45 -23.61 7.11 7.04
CA LYS A 45 -24.71 6.79 6.10
C LYS A 45 -24.74 7.76 4.91
N THR A 46 -24.54 9.05 5.16
CA THR A 46 -24.50 10.10 4.13
C THR A 46 -23.27 9.92 3.24
N LYS A 47 -22.10 9.69 3.84
CA LYS A 47 -20.84 9.44 3.10
C LYS A 47 -20.97 8.23 2.17
N ARG A 48 -21.56 7.15 2.69
CA ARG A 48 -21.84 5.93 1.92
C ARG A 48 -22.79 6.18 0.74
N LYS A 49 -23.87 6.94 0.94
CA LYS A 49 -24.79 7.29 -0.15
C LYS A 49 -24.10 8.06 -1.27
N LEU A 50 -23.21 9.00 -0.92
CA LEU A 50 -22.45 9.74 -1.92
C LEU A 50 -21.51 8.81 -2.69
N ALA A 51 -20.78 7.94 -1.99
CA ALA A 51 -19.87 7.00 -2.64
C ALA A 51 -20.60 5.95 -3.51
N GLN A 52 -21.84 5.59 -3.18
CA GLN A 52 -22.65 4.69 -4.01
C GLN A 52 -22.90 5.26 -5.42
N GLN A 53 -22.91 6.59 -5.60
CA GLN A 53 -23.04 7.21 -6.92
C GLN A 53 -21.84 6.88 -7.84
N TRP A 54 -20.66 6.62 -7.27
CA TRP A 54 -19.46 6.24 -8.03
C TRP A 54 -19.37 4.75 -8.35
N THR A 55 -20.33 3.94 -7.91
CA THR A 55 -20.33 2.50 -8.21
C THR A 55 -20.31 2.27 -9.73
N GLY A 56 -19.41 1.42 -10.20
CA GLY A 56 -19.12 1.16 -11.61
C GLY A 56 -18.16 2.17 -12.25
N SER A 57 -17.60 3.11 -11.48
CA SER A 57 -16.64 4.12 -11.97
C SER A 57 -15.48 4.38 -10.98
N PHE A 58 -15.28 3.51 -9.99
CA PHE A 58 -14.14 3.58 -9.07
C PHE A 58 -12.80 3.38 -9.79
N HIS A 59 -12.77 2.57 -10.85
CA HIS A 59 -11.56 2.42 -11.67
C HIS A 59 -11.13 3.75 -12.32
N GLN A 60 -12.09 4.52 -12.87
CA GLN A 60 -11.80 5.85 -13.45
C GLN A 60 -11.30 6.82 -12.39
N LEU A 61 -11.91 6.77 -11.19
CA LEU A 61 -11.50 7.60 -10.06
C LEU A 61 -10.07 7.27 -9.61
N ALA A 62 -9.69 5.99 -9.59
CA ALA A 62 -8.36 5.53 -9.20
C ALA A 62 -7.26 5.85 -10.24
N LEU A 63 -7.63 6.05 -11.50
CA LEU A 63 -6.69 6.45 -12.55
C LEU A 63 -6.32 7.94 -12.49
N ASP A 64 -7.21 8.78 -11.96
CA ASP A 64 -7.02 10.23 -11.86
C ASP A 64 -6.12 10.63 -10.67
N ARG A 65 -5.41 11.76 -10.82
CA ARG A 65 -4.51 12.30 -9.80
C ARG A 65 -5.27 12.75 -8.54
N TYR A 66 -6.44 13.35 -8.69
CA TYR A 66 -7.23 13.86 -7.57
C TYR A 66 -8.23 12.80 -7.08
N GLY A 67 -8.84 12.08 -8.02
CA GLY A 67 -9.77 11.01 -7.73
C GLY A 67 -9.21 9.94 -6.79
N GLY A 68 -7.95 9.54 -6.99
CA GLY A 68 -7.28 8.57 -6.12
C GLY A 68 -7.24 8.99 -4.64
N HIS A 69 -7.05 10.29 -4.37
CA HIS A 69 -7.06 10.81 -3.00
C HIS A 69 -8.45 10.72 -2.36
N ILE A 70 -9.50 11.06 -3.10
CA ILE A 70 -10.89 10.97 -2.61
C ILE A 70 -11.22 9.51 -2.27
N LEU A 71 -10.84 8.59 -3.17
CA LEU A 71 -11.05 7.16 -2.96
C LEU A 71 -10.32 6.65 -1.70
N ASP A 72 -9.09 7.11 -1.46
CA ASP A 72 -8.32 6.77 -0.27
C ASP A 72 -8.96 7.31 1.02
N ARG A 73 -9.47 8.55 1.00
CA ARG A 73 -10.23 9.12 2.13
C ARG A 73 -11.51 8.35 2.41
N TYR A 74 -12.27 7.99 1.37
CA TYR A 74 -13.46 7.18 1.55
C TYR A 74 -13.12 5.77 2.06
N TRP A 75 -12.05 5.15 1.54
CA TRP A 75 -11.58 3.83 1.96
C TRP A 75 -11.26 3.78 3.47
N ALA A 76 -10.71 4.85 4.03
CA ALA A 76 -10.45 4.91 5.47
C ALA A 76 -11.74 4.81 6.31
N VAL A 77 -12.84 5.38 5.83
CA VAL A 77 -14.12 5.48 6.58
C VAL A 77 -15.12 4.39 6.18
N ALA A 78 -14.91 3.71 5.05
CA ALA A 78 -15.87 2.78 4.46
C ALA A 78 -16.09 1.50 5.31
N ASP A 79 -17.34 1.05 5.31
CA ASP A 79 -17.74 -0.26 5.83
C ASP A 79 -17.09 -1.39 5.01
N LEU A 80 -16.94 -2.56 5.62
CA LEU A 80 -16.34 -3.72 4.96
C LEU A 80 -17.07 -4.13 3.67
N ALA A 81 -18.40 -4.04 3.65
CA ALA A 81 -19.21 -4.36 2.48
C ALA A 81 -18.87 -3.44 1.29
N HIS A 82 -18.70 -2.14 1.54
CA HIS A 82 -18.32 -1.17 0.51
C HIS A 82 -16.88 -1.37 0.05
N LYS A 83 -15.99 -1.75 0.97
CA LYS A 83 -14.61 -2.11 0.62
C LYS A 83 -14.56 -3.33 -0.30
N GLU A 84 -15.39 -4.34 -0.05
CA GLU A 84 -15.51 -5.52 -0.93
C GLU A 84 -16.01 -5.13 -2.32
N MET A 85 -17.07 -4.33 -2.39
CA MET A 85 -17.62 -3.84 -3.66
C MET A 85 -16.58 -3.04 -4.48
N ILE A 86 -15.86 -2.12 -3.83
CA ILE A 86 -14.78 -1.36 -4.49
C ILE A 86 -13.66 -2.31 -4.95
N ALA A 87 -13.26 -3.26 -4.11
CA ALA A 87 -12.20 -4.21 -4.44
C ALA A 87 -12.56 -5.10 -5.64
N GLU A 88 -13.82 -5.51 -5.77
CA GLU A 88 -14.32 -6.24 -6.94
C GLU A 88 -14.22 -5.42 -8.23
N GLU A 89 -14.64 -4.15 -8.19
CA GLU A 89 -14.55 -3.28 -9.37
C GLU A 89 -13.09 -3.01 -9.77
N LEU A 90 -12.22 -2.73 -8.80
CA LEU A 90 -10.80 -2.51 -9.06
C LEU A 90 -10.11 -3.77 -9.60
N LEU A 91 -10.54 -4.96 -9.15
CA LEU A 91 -10.02 -6.23 -9.64
C LEU A 91 -10.38 -6.48 -11.12
N ALA A 92 -11.58 -6.05 -11.55
CA ALA A 92 -11.98 -6.16 -12.96
C ALA A 92 -11.10 -5.31 -13.89
N HIS A 93 -10.60 -4.17 -13.40
CA HIS A 93 -9.74 -3.24 -14.15
C HIS A 93 -8.28 -3.24 -13.68
N GLU A 94 -7.82 -4.34 -13.08
CA GLU A 94 -6.50 -4.48 -12.47
C GLU A 94 -5.36 -4.13 -13.45
N GLN A 95 -5.43 -4.59 -14.71
CA GLN A 95 -4.39 -4.36 -15.71
C GLN A 95 -4.23 -2.88 -16.07
N THR A 96 -5.35 -2.18 -16.24
CA THR A 96 -5.36 -0.74 -16.54
C THR A 96 -4.82 0.08 -15.36
N LEU A 97 -5.18 -0.32 -14.13
CA LEU A 97 -4.70 0.33 -12.92
C LEU A 97 -3.21 0.10 -12.68
N TYR A 98 -2.68 -1.08 -13.03
CA TYR A 98 -1.25 -1.36 -13.01
C TYR A 98 -0.46 -0.61 -14.09
N ALA A 99 -1.09 -0.17 -15.18
CA ALA A 99 -0.40 0.67 -16.17
C ALA A 99 -0.21 2.12 -15.66
N SER A 100 -1.17 2.64 -14.89
CA SER A 100 -1.14 4.01 -14.36
C SER A 100 -0.25 4.15 -13.11
N MET A 101 0.33 5.33 -12.93
CA MET A 101 1.11 5.67 -11.73
C MET A 101 0.22 5.73 -10.49
N HIS A 102 -0.96 6.35 -10.59
CA HIS A 102 -1.88 6.51 -9.46
C HIS A 102 -2.60 5.20 -9.11
N GLY A 103 -3.02 4.44 -10.13
CA GLY A 103 -3.71 3.17 -9.96
C GLY A 103 -2.91 2.15 -9.14
N LYS A 104 -1.59 2.04 -9.38
CA LYS A 104 -0.68 1.17 -8.59
C LYS A 104 -0.74 1.45 -7.09
N PHE A 105 -0.79 2.72 -6.69
CA PHE A 105 -0.86 3.09 -5.28
C PHE A 105 -2.18 2.68 -4.66
N ILE A 106 -3.29 2.87 -5.37
CA ILE A 106 -4.62 2.46 -4.91
C ILE A 106 -4.72 0.93 -4.78
N LEU A 107 -4.22 0.17 -5.77
CA LEU A 107 -4.18 -1.30 -5.70
C LEU A 107 -3.41 -1.79 -4.48
N ARG A 108 -2.27 -1.15 -4.17
CA ARG A 108 -1.46 -1.45 -2.98
C ARG A 108 -2.19 -1.09 -1.69
N ASN A 109 -2.83 0.08 -1.62
CA ASN A 109 -3.56 0.54 -0.44
C ASN A 109 -4.74 -0.39 -0.12
N CYS A 110 -5.50 -0.79 -1.14
CA CYS A 110 -6.62 -1.72 -1.01
C CYS A 110 -6.18 -3.19 -0.89
N ARG A 111 -4.90 -3.51 -1.11
CA ARG A 111 -4.32 -4.86 -1.11
C ARG A 111 -5.06 -5.82 -2.04
N ILE A 112 -5.34 -5.37 -3.27
CA ILE A 112 -6.14 -6.11 -4.25
C ILE A 112 -5.52 -7.46 -4.63
N ASP A 113 -4.18 -7.58 -4.63
CA ASP A 113 -3.51 -8.87 -4.87
C ASP A 113 -3.90 -9.94 -3.85
N GLN A 114 -4.05 -9.55 -2.58
CA GLN A 114 -4.47 -10.46 -1.52
C GLN A 114 -5.95 -10.80 -1.65
N PHE A 115 -6.77 -9.83 -2.04
CA PHE A 115 -8.18 -10.04 -2.32
C PHE A 115 -8.40 -11.07 -3.44
N LYS A 116 -7.64 -10.98 -4.54
CA LYS A 116 -7.68 -11.93 -5.66
C LYS A 116 -7.33 -13.36 -5.24
N ARG A 117 -6.33 -13.54 -4.38
CA ARG A 117 -5.81 -14.86 -3.98
C ARG A 117 -6.58 -15.49 -2.83
N LYS A 118 -6.93 -14.70 -1.81
CA LYS A 118 -7.50 -15.17 -0.54
C LYS A 118 -8.46 -14.11 0.04
N ARG A 119 -9.72 -14.16 -0.38
CA ARG A 119 -10.77 -13.21 0.03
C ARG A 119 -11.01 -13.22 1.54
N ASP A 120 -11.02 -14.39 2.18
CA ASP A 120 -11.28 -14.50 3.62
C ASP A 120 -10.17 -13.88 4.47
N GLN A 121 -8.91 -14.13 4.10
CA GLN A 121 -7.77 -13.54 4.80
C GLN A 121 -7.76 -12.01 4.63
N TRP A 122 -8.07 -11.53 3.43
CA TRP A 122 -8.20 -10.10 3.17
C TRP A 122 -9.31 -9.49 4.04
N ARG A 123 -10.48 -10.13 4.12
CA ARG A 123 -11.61 -9.69 4.95
C ARG A 123 -11.22 -9.57 6.42
N GLN A 124 -10.56 -10.59 6.97
CA GLN A 124 -10.07 -10.58 8.36
C GLN A 124 -9.05 -9.46 8.61
N GLN A 125 -8.15 -9.21 7.66
CA GLN A 125 -7.21 -8.10 7.75
C GLN A 125 -7.93 -6.75 7.77
N GLN A 126 -8.89 -6.52 6.86
CA GLN A 126 -9.63 -5.25 6.81
C GLN A 126 -10.43 -5.00 8.08
N GLN A 127 -11.10 -6.03 8.62
CA GLN A 127 -11.77 -5.95 9.93
C GLN A 127 -10.79 -5.69 11.07
N GLY A 128 -9.61 -6.32 11.05
CA GLY A 128 -8.54 -6.06 12.00
C GLY A 128 -8.06 -4.61 11.98
N GLN A 129 -7.92 -4.01 10.80
CA GLN A 129 -7.54 -2.60 10.66
C GLN A 129 -8.61 -1.65 11.17
N SER A 130 -9.89 -1.91 10.87
CA SER A 130 -11.00 -1.12 11.41
C SER A 130 -11.05 -1.16 12.94
N ARG A 131 -10.88 -2.36 13.53
CA ARG A 131 -10.80 -2.50 15.00
C ARG A 131 -9.64 -1.72 15.61
N LYS A 132 -8.45 -1.81 15.03
CA LYS A 132 -7.29 -1.04 15.50
C LYS A 132 -7.55 0.46 15.41
N GLN A 133 -8.08 0.94 14.29
CA GLN A 133 -8.43 2.36 14.14
C GLN A 133 -9.43 2.82 15.20
N ALA A 134 -10.43 2.00 15.53
CA ALA A 134 -11.38 2.31 16.60
C ALA A 134 -10.71 2.39 17.98
N LEU A 135 -9.77 1.48 18.29
CA LEU A 135 -9.03 1.51 19.56
C LEU A 135 -8.14 2.75 19.69
N PHE A 136 -7.49 3.17 18.61
CA PHE A 136 -6.63 4.37 18.63
C PHE A 136 -7.41 5.69 18.51
N ALA A 137 -8.66 5.66 18.06
CA ALA A 137 -9.48 6.87 17.94
C ALA A 137 -9.70 7.55 19.30
N ASP A 138 -9.89 6.78 20.37
CA ASP A 138 -10.07 7.29 21.73
C ASP A 138 -8.83 8.04 22.24
N ILE A 139 -7.64 7.50 21.96
CA ILE A 139 -6.36 8.12 22.33
C ILE A 139 -6.19 9.45 21.59
N ILE A 140 -6.45 9.48 20.29
CA ILE A 140 -6.30 10.72 19.48
C ILE A 140 -7.32 11.78 19.92
N GLN A 141 -8.56 11.39 20.20
CA GLN A 141 -9.58 12.31 20.70
C GLN A 141 -9.23 12.85 22.10
N SER A 142 -8.61 12.04 22.96
CA SER A 142 -8.14 12.48 24.28
C SER A 142 -7.07 13.58 24.21
N THR A 143 -6.16 13.50 23.23
CA THR A 143 -5.12 14.52 23.00
C THR A 143 -5.64 15.79 22.29
N GLY A 144 -6.81 15.73 21.66
CA GLY A 144 -7.44 16.87 20.99
C GLY A 144 -8.20 17.82 21.93
N LYS A 145 -8.35 17.46 23.21
CA LYS A 145 -8.95 18.31 24.24
C LYS A 145 -7.88 19.06 25.06
N VAL A 146 -6.84 19.56 24.40
CA VAL A 146 -6.03 20.65 24.97
C VAL A 146 -6.94 21.87 25.00
N ARG A 147 -7.32 22.27 26.22
CA ARG A 147 -8.07 23.49 26.51
C ARG A 147 -7.28 24.66 25.94
N ASN A 148 -7.98 25.62 25.32
CA ASN A 148 -7.42 26.92 24.97
C ASN A 148 -6.55 27.45 26.13
N GLY A 149 -5.26 27.59 25.86
CA GLY A 149 -4.27 28.06 26.83
C GLY A 149 -2.87 27.85 26.28
N SER A 150 -2.25 28.95 25.83
CA SER A 150 -0.89 29.10 25.33
C SER A 150 -0.49 28.29 24.08
N GLN A 151 -0.32 29.07 23.00
CA GLN A 151 0.48 28.76 21.83
C GLN A 151 1.86 28.24 22.26
N MET A 152 2.18 26.98 21.95
CA MET A 152 3.52 26.43 22.06
C MET A 152 4.07 26.26 20.66
N GLU A 153 5.13 27.02 20.35
CA GLU A 153 5.84 27.07 19.08
C GLU A 153 6.38 25.69 18.70
N VAL A 154 5.92 25.17 17.57
CA VAL A 154 6.50 24.02 16.87
C VAL A 154 7.29 24.49 15.65
N ASP A 155 8.15 25.49 15.83
CA ASP A 155 8.98 26.06 14.75
C ASP A 155 10.46 25.61 14.80
N ALA A 156 10.91 24.90 15.84
CA ALA A 156 12.35 24.60 15.97
C ALA A 156 12.85 23.32 15.26
N TYR A 157 11.99 22.46 14.71
CA TYR A 157 12.41 21.21 14.07
C TYR A 157 12.42 21.27 12.53
N SER A 158 11.56 22.10 11.95
CA SER A 158 11.47 22.27 10.49
C SER A 158 12.60 23.14 9.92
N GLN A 159 13.22 24.02 10.72
CA GLN A 159 14.33 24.86 10.27
C GLN A 159 15.68 24.13 10.20
N ARG A 160 15.85 22.94 10.80
CA ARG A 160 17.13 22.20 10.76
C ARG A 160 17.35 21.35 9.50
N ILE A 161 16.31 21.09 8.71
CA ILE A 161 16.45 20.30 7.46
C ILE A 161 16.66 21.21 6.23
N ILE A 162 16.31 22.51 6.31
CA ILE A 162 16.31 23.41 5.15
C ILE A 162 17.59 24.28 5.07
N LEU A 163 18.43 24.32 6.11
CA LEU A 163 19.68 25.10 6.11
C LEU A 163 20.96 24.26 6.18
N GLN A 164 21.02 23.17 5.40
CA GLN A 164 22.28 22.47 5.16
C GLN A 164 22.59 22.32 3.68
N GLU A 165 22.62 23.44 2.97
CA GLU A 165 23.34 23.56 1.70
C GLU A 165 23.84 25.00 1.50
N ASN A 166 25.04 25.27 2.02
CA ASN A 166 26.08 26.11 1.41
C ASN A 166 27.22 26.34 2.40
N LYS A 167 28.31 25.59 2.25
CA LYS A 167 29.63 26.00 2.72
C LYS A 167 30.63 25.62 1.62
N PRO A 168 31.42 26.57 1.08
CA PRO A 168 32.34 26.28 -0.01
C PRO A 168 33.44 25.32 0.45
N ALA A 169 33.85 24.42 -0.43
CA ALA A 169 34.91 23.46 -0.20
C ALA A 169 36.24 24.16 0.15
N PRO A 170 36.99 23.69 1.16
CA PRO A 170 38.32 24.20 1.42
C PRO A 170 39.30 23.71 0.35
N ALA A 171 39.87 24.64 -0.41
CA ALA A 171 41.05 24.40 -1.22
C ALA A 171 42.26 24.13 -0.31
N SER A 172 42.65 22.86 -0.16
CA SER A 172 44.02 22.42 0.14
C SER A 172 44.09 20.89 0.24
N PHE A 173 44.26 20.25 -0.91
CA PHE A 173 45.06 19.04 -0.98
C PHE A 173 45.65 18.95 -2.39
N THR A 174 46.84 19.52 -2.55
CA THR A 174 47.66 19.41 -3.75
C THR A 174 48.20 17.98 -3.83
N MET A 175 47.68 17.17 -4.73
CA MET A 175 48.39 15.96 -5.15
C MET A 175 49.35 16.36 -6.28
N THR A 176 50.62 16.51 -5.90
CA THR A 176 51.77 16.70 -6.80
C THR A 176 51.90 15.46 -7.69
N VAL A 177 51.57 15.58 -8.98
CA VAL A 177 51.99 14.61 -9.99
C VAL A 177 53.29 15.15 -10.59
N ALA A 178 54.36 14.36 -10.45
CA ALA A 178 55.68 14.69 -10.95
C ALA A 178 55.66 14.74 -12.49
N ASP A 179 56.16 15.84 -13.04
CA ASP A 179 56.63 15.91 -14.42
C ASP A 179 57.99 15.20 -14.53
N GLY A 180 58.05 14.24 -15.44
CA GLY A 180 59.22 13.42 -15.71
C GLY A 180 59.27 12.91 -17.15
N ALA A 181 59.52 13.85 -18.08
CA ALA A 181 60.24 13.66 -19.35
C ALA A 181 59.59 12.86 -20.52
N ARG A 182 59.46 13.60 -21.64
CA ARG A 182 60.04 13.31 -22.98
C ARG A 182 59.15 12.66 -24.08
N ALA A 183 58.95 13.49 -25.12
CA ALA A 183 59.03 13.22 -26.57
C ALA A 183 57.79 12.74 -27.37
N ALA A 184 57.40 13.65 -28.29
CA ALA A 184 57.35 13.49 -29.76
C ALA A 184 56.06 13.03 -30.48
N ALA A 185 55.86 13.69 -31.64
CA ALA A 185 55.08 13.34 -32.84
C ALA A 185 53.55 13.57 -32.75
N SER A 186 52.98 14.59 -33.42
CA SER A 186 52.43 14.57 -34.81
C SER A 186 51.36 13.49 -35.00
N SER A 187 50.18 13.65 -35.58
CA SER A 187 49.61 14.63 -36.50
C SER A 187 48.17 14.15 -36.79
N SER A 188 47.29 15.08 -37.19
CA SER A 188 46.23 14.93 -38.21
C SER A 188 45.05 13.93 -38.05
N ALA A 189 43.87 14.47 -38.41
CA ALA A 189 42.75 13.80 -39.09
C ALA A 189 41.89 12.83 -38.22
N ASP A 190 40.60 12.60 -38.44
CA ASP A 190 39.61 13.11 -39.39
C ASP A 190 38.20 12.89 -38.79
N LYS A 191 37.36 13.91 -38.95
CA LYS A 191 35.92 13.93 -39.22
C LYS A 191 35.11 12.61 -39.31
N ARG A 192 33.94 12.65 -38.65
CA ARG A 192 32.59 12.18 -39.11
C ARG A 192 32.44 10.65 -39.34
N LYS A 193 31.27 10.00 -39.25
CA LYS A 193 29.87 10.40 -39.46
C LYS A 193 28.97 9.26 -38.91
N GLN A 194 27.78 9.60 -38.45
CA GLN A 194 26.66 8.63 -38.37
C GLN A 194 26.17 8.24 -39.79
N PRO A 195 25.38 7.15 -39.87
CA PRO A 195 24.19 7.20 -40.73
C PRO A 195 22.91 6.64 -40.07
N SER A 196 21.81 7.08 -40.67
CA SER A 196 20.39 6.88 -40.40
C SER A 196 19.72 6.02 -41.47
N GLY A 197 18.59 5.38 -41.12
CA GLY A 197 17.51 4.90 -42.01
C GLY A 197 17.79 3.58 -42.75
N ASP A 198 16.83 2.73 -43.14
CA ASP A 198 15.36 2.67 -43.03
C ASP A 198 14.92 1.21 -43.39
N ASP A 199 13.69 0.86 -43.01
CA ASP A 199 12.74 -0.10 -43.63
C ASP A 199 12.89 -1.64 -43.67
N GLU A 200 11.69 -2.25 -43.61
CA GLU A 200 11.25 -3.54 -44.18
C GLU A 200 10.96 -4.75 -43.25
N GLN A 201 9.67 -5.08 -43.12
CA GLN A 201 9.10 -6.39 -42.76
C GLN A 201 8.82 -7.18 -44.06
N PRO A 202 8.90 -8.54 -44.09
CA PRO A 202 7.66 -9.33 -43.97
C PRO A 202 7.75 -10.80 -43.46
N SER A 203 6.68 -11.19 -42.73
CA SER A 203 5.88 -12.44 -42.86
C SER A 203 6.35 -13.86 -42.42
N ARG A 204 5.41 -14.53 -41.72
CA ARG A 204 4.92 -15.93 -41.81
C ARG A 204 5.83 -17.14 -41.51
N GLY A 205 5.35 -18.00 -40.59
CA GLY A 205 5.60 -19.45 -40.65
C GLY A 205 5.55 -20.20 -39.31
N SER A 206 4.40 -20.78 -38.99
CA SER A 206 4.20 -21.70 -37.86
C SER A 206 5.07 -22.96 -37.93
N LYS A 207 5.60 -23.43 -36.78
CA LYS A 207 5.85 -24.85 -36.51
C LYS A 207 5.65 -25.16 -35.02
N VAL A 208 4.96 -26.27 -34.79
CA VAL A 208 4.42 -26.78 -33.52
C VAL A 208 5.17 -28.09 -33.15
N LEU A 209 5.29 -28.36 -31.83
CA LEU A 209 5.73 -29.59 -31.09
C LEU A 209 7.23 -29.79 -30.74
N PRO A 210 7.59 -30.53 -29.64
CA PRO A 210 6.84 -30.98 -28.44
C PRO A 210 7.57 -30.72 -27.08
N PRO A 211 6.94 -31.00 -25.91
CA PRO A 211 7.50 -30.78 -24.57
C PRO A 211 8.05 -32.07 -23.93
N SER A 212 9.30 -32.05 -23.46
CA SER A 212 9.81 -33.02 -22.45
C SER A 212 11.18 -32.57 -21.93
N ALA A 213 11.27 -32.26 -20.62
CA ALA A 213 12.46 -32.45 -19.75
C ALA A 213 12.49 -31.57 -18.47
N GLU A 214 11.51 -30.70 -18.20
CA GLU A 214 11.63 -29.70 -17.11
C GLU A 214 10.83 -30.00 -15.83
N GLU A 215 10.08 -31.11 -15.76
CA GLU A 215 9.11 -31.35 -14.67
C GLU A 215 9.65 -32.21 -13.49
N GLY A 216 10.79 -32.88 -13.64
CA GLY A 216 11.34 -33.80 -12.64
C GLY A 216 11.98 -33.12 -11.42
N ALA A 217 12.63 -31.97 -11.60
CA ALA A 217 13.43 -31.33 -10.56
C ALA A 217 12.57 -30.58 -9.52
N LYS A 218 11.46 -29.96 -9.95
CA LYS A 218 10.55 -29.21 -9.06
C LYS A 218 9.74 -30.12 -8.14
N ARG A 219 9.40 -31.35 -8.58
CA ARG A 219 8.61 -32.31 -7.79
C ARG A 219 9.42 -32.94 -6.65
N LYS A 220 10.72 -33.21 -6.85
CA LYS A 220 11.62 -33.69 -5.78
C LYS A 220 11.84 -32.63 -4.69
N LYS A 221 11.95 -31.35 -5.05
CA LYS A 221 12.19 -30.27 -4.08
C LYS A 221 10.97 -29.98 -3.20
N ARG A 222 9.75 -30.06 -3.75
CA ARG A 222 8.49 -29.94 -2.97
C ARG A 222 8.31 -31.10 -2.00
N LYS A 223 8.56 -32.34 -2.44
CA LYS A 223 8.40 -33.54 -1.60
C LYS A 223 9.37 -33.56 -0.40
N LYS A 224 10.61 -33.07 -0.58
CA LYS A 224 11.60 -32.93 0.51
C LYS A 224 11.23 -31.84 1.52
N HIS A 225 10.53 -30.78 1.08
CA HIS A 225 10.08 -29.71 1.98
C HIS A 225 8.85 -30.11 2.79
N GLU A 226 7.93 -30.89 2.21
CA GLU A 226 6.78 -31.45 2.95
C GLU A 226 7.23 -32.48 4.00
N GLN A 227 8.14 -33.40 3.66
CA GLN A 227 8.65 -34.39 4.63
C GLN A 227 9.37 -33.75 5.82
N LYS A 228 10.10 -32.64 5.60
CA LYS A 228 10.75 -31.91 6.70
C LYS A 228 9.74 -31.24 7.63
N ALA A 229 8.63 -30.72 7.08
CA ALA A 229 7.59 -30.08 7.88
C ALA A 229 6.82 -31.08 8.74
N ASP A 230 6.60 -32.31 8.25
CA ASP A 230 5.93 -33.38 8.99
C ASP A 230 6.79 -33.92 10.14
N GLU A 231 8.11 -34.01 9.94
CA GLU A 231 9.06 -34.38 11.01
C GLU A 231 9.08 -33.34 12.13
N ASP A 232 9.17 -32.05 11.80
CA ASP A 232 9.19 -30.95 12.78
C ASP A 232 7.89 -30.92 13.62
N LEU A 233 6.73 -31.16 13.00
CA LEU A 233 5.43 -31.23 13.69
C LEU A 233 5.35 -32.45 14.64
N SER A 234 5.90 -33.60 14.23
CA SER A 234 5.94 -34.80 15.06
C SER A 234 6.80 -34.61 16.33
N MET A 235 7.90 -33.87 16.20
CA MET A 235 8.80 -33.55 17.31
C MET A 235 8.11 -32.62 18.31
N VAL A 236 7.34 -31.63 17.84
CA VAL A 236 6.57 -30.73 18.72
C VAL A 236 5.44 -31.50 19.43
N LEU A 237 4.74 -32.41 18.75
CA LEU A 237 3.66 -33.20 19.35
C LEU A 237 4.17 -34.18 20.43
N SER A 238 5.32 -34.81 20.21
CA SER A 238 5.95 -35.67 21.23
C SER A 238 6.39 -34.87 22.46
N ALA A 239 6.90 -33.64 22.27
CA ALA A 239 7.24 -32.75 23.37
C ALA A 239 6.02 -32.32 24.20
N ILE A 240 4.88 -32.03 23.56
CA ILE A 240 3.62 -31.69 24.27
C ILE A 240 3.08 -32.92 25.05
N LYS A 241 3.23 -34.12 24.51
CA LYS A 241 2.82 -35.35 25.22
C LYS A 241 3.70 -35.64 26.45
N ALA A 242 4.99 -35.28 26.40
CA ALA A 242 5.90 -35.41 27.54
C ALA A 242 5.62 -34.38 28.66
N THR A 243 5.13 -33.18 28.33
CA THR A 243 4.81 -32.15 29.34
C THR A 243 3.46 -32.37 30.03
N THR A 244 2.49 -33.00 29.35
CA THR A 244 1.19 -33.37 29.95
C THR A 244 1.28 -34.58 30.90
N THR A 245 2.23 -35.49 30.69
CA THR A 245 2.45 -36.65 31.57
C THR A 245 3.22 -36.29 32.86
N THR A 246 4.08 -35.27 32.85
CA THR A 246 4.84 -34.82 34.04
C THR A 246 4.04 -33.93 35.00
N THR A 247 2.90 -33.39 34.57
CA THR A 247 1.99 -32.59 35.43
C THR A 247 0.90 -33.41 36.11
N SER A 248 0.56 -34.60 35.57
CA SER A 248 -0.40 -35.53 36.20
C SER A 248 0.16 -36.21 37.46
N SER A 249 1.46 -36.56 37.50
CA SER A 249 2.06 -37.28 38.63
C SER A 249 2.32 -36.43 39.89
N LYS A 250 2.36 -35.09 39.78
CA LYS A 250 2.55 -34.19 40.94
C LYS A 250 1.25 -33.83 41.67
N LYS A 251 0.06 -34.04 41.08
CA LYS A 251 -1.22 -33.69 41.72
C LYS A 251 -1.79 -34.80 42.64
N ALA A 252 -1.32 -36.04 42.51
CA ALA A 252 -1.80 -37.18 43.31
C ALA A 252 -1.15 -37.32 44.71
N LYS A 253 -0.08 -36.57 45.03
CA LYS A 253 0.62 -36.68 46.34
C LYS A 253 0.22 -35.63 47.39
N LYS A 254 -0.71 -34.70 47.12
CA LYS A 254 -1.05 -33.58 48.03
C LYS A 254 -2.40 -33.73 48.78
N HIS A 255 -3.02 -34.91 48.76
CA HIS A 255 -4.33 -35.15 49.41
C HIS A 255 -4.34 -36.36 50.36
N LYS A 256 -3.25 -36.58 51.11
CA LYS A 256 -3.25 -37.56 52.21
C LYS A 256 -2.30 -37.15 53.35
N LYS A 257 -2.51 -35.97 53.94
CA LYS A 257 -1.93 -35.61 55.25
C LYS A 257 -2.69 -34.42 55.87
N SER A 258 -3.88 -34.70 56.40
CA SER A 258 -4.53 -33.90 57.46
C SER A 258 -5.69 -34.71 58.06
N LYS A 259 -5.35 -35.64 58.94
CA LYS A 259 -6.24 -36.17 59.99
C LYS A 259 -5.40 -36.97 60.98
N ALA A 260 -4.93 -36.27 62.01
CA ALA A 260 -4.62 -36.71 63.36
C ALA A 260 -4.22 -35.46 64.13
#